data_AF-A0A7K2FRM7-F1
#
_entry.id   AF-A0A7K2FRM7-F1
#
_cell.length_a   1.000
_cell.length_b   1.000
_cell.length_c   1.000
_cell.angle_alpha   90.00
_cell.angle_beta   90.00
_cell.angle_gamma   90.00
#
_symmetry.space_group_name_H-M   'P 1'
#
loop_
_entity.id
_entity.type
_entity.pdbx_description
1 polymer ?
#
loop_
_entity_poly.entity_id
_entity_poly.type
_entity_poly.pdbx_seq_one_letter_code
_entity_poly.pdbx_strand_id
1 'polypeptide(L)'
;AWLDVAGVRLAAGQAPDAPAVEAAADRAHHQWGRIENPARACELGPALADLRLRVPGRRDGALDHVRRELHRLTERQADVTR
;
A
#
# COMPACT_ATOMS: atom_id res chain seq x y z
N ALA A 1 -8.89 -5.60 8.10
CA ALA A 1 -8.09 -4.37 7.95
C ALA A 1 -8.24 -3.82 6.53
N TRP A 2 -7.84 -2.58 6.26
CA TRP A 2 -8.06 -1.89 4.97
C TRP A 2 -7.32 -2.53 3.78
N LEU A 3 -6.16 -3.15 3.99
CA LEU A 3 -5.51 -4.00 2.99
C LEU A 3 -6.40 -5.19 2.58
N ASP A 4 -7.04 -5.83 3.57
CA ASP A 4 -7.87 -7.01 3.35
C ASP A 4 -9.11 -6.69 2.51
N VAL A 5 -9.67 -5.48 2.62
CA VAL A 5 -10.86 -5.09 1.85
C VAL A 5 -10.58 -5.11 0.34
N ALA A 6 -9.44 -4.58 -0.08
CA ALA A 6 -9.07 -4.61 -1.51
C ALA A 6 -8.68 -6.03 -1.95
N GLY A 7 -7.95 -6.77 -1.09
CA GLY A 7 -7.57 -8.16 -1.35
C GLY A 7 -8.77 -9.09 -1.51
N VAL A 8 -9.78 -8.97 -0.63
CA VAL A 8 -11.03 -9.76 -0.69
C VAL A 8 -11.81 -9.47 -1.97
N ARG A 9 -11.88 -8.21 -2.42
CA ARG A 9 -12.57 -7.87 -3.67
C ARG A 9 -11.89 -8.48 -4.89
N LEU A 10 -10.56 -8.40 -4.94
CA LEU A 10 -9.79 -9.05 -5.99
C LEU A 10 -9.95 -10.58 -5.95
N ALA A 11 -9.94 -11.18 -4.76
CA ALA A 11 -10.16 -12.62 -4.58
C ALA A 11 -11.58 -13.05 -4.97
N ALA A 12 -12.56 -12.16 -4.81
CA ALA A 12 -13.93 -12.35 -5.28
C ALA A 12 -14.10 -12.14 -6.80
N GLY A 13 -13.00 -11.96 -7.55
CA GLY A 13 -13.01 -11.84 -9.01
C GLY A 13 -13.40 -10.46 -9.55
N GLN A 14 -13.47 -9.43 -8.71
CA GLN A 14 -13.69 -8.08 -9.20
C GLN A 14 -12.50 -7.60 -10.02
N ALA A 15 -12.78 -6.91 -11.13
CA ALA A 15 -11.75 -6.37 -12.00
C ALA A 15 -10.90 -5.32 -11.24
N PRO A 16 -9.58 -5.25 -11.47
CA PRO A 16 -8.72 -4.30 -10.76
C PRO A 16 -9.07 -2.83 -10.98
N ASP A 17 -9.66 -2.48 -12.10
CA ASP A 17 -10.15 -1.14 -12.48
C ASP A 17 -11.60 -0.88 -12.03
N ALA A 18 -12.25 -1.85 -11.38
CA ALA A 18 -13.58 -1.66 -10.84
C ALA A 18 -13.54 -0.54 -9.78
N PRO A 19 -14.47 0.44 -9.81
CA PRO A 19 -14.43 1.60 -8.90
C PRO A 19 -14.37 1.24 -7.41
N ALA A 20 -14.98 0.13 -7.01
CA ALA A 20 -14.96 -0.34 -5.63
C ALA A 20 -13.60 -0.92 -5.20
N VAL A 21 -12.84 -1.49 -6.14
CA VAL A 21 -11.48 -1.99 -5.92
C VAL A 21 -10.50 -0.83 -5.86
N GLU A 22 -10.60 0.14 -6.79
CA GLU A 22 -9.82 1.37 -6.77
C GLU A 22 -9.99 2.13 -5.44
N ALA A 23 -11.24 2.36 -5.02
CA ALA A 23 -11.54 3.07 -3.78
C ALA A 23 -11.02 2.35 -2.52
N ALA A 24 -10.99 1.01 -2.54
CA ALA A 24 -10.41 0.22 -1.46
C ALA A 24 -8.88 0.36 -1.43
N ALA A 25 -8.22 0.32 -2.59
CA ALA A 25 -6.78 0.53 -2.71
C ALA A 25 -6.35 1.97 -2.33
N ASP A 26 -7.16 2.99 -2.67
CA ASP A 26 -6.96 4.38 -2.28
C ASP A 26 -7.06 4.58 -0.77
N ARG A 27 -8.08 3.99 -0.14
CA ARG A 27 -8.16 3.98 1.32
C ARG A 27 -6.97 3.27 1.94
N ALA A 28 -6.55 2.13 1.39
CA ALA A 28 -5.41 1.39 1.91
C ALA A 28 -4.12 2.22 1.87
N HIS A 29 -3.86 2.88 0.74
CA HIS A 29 -2.73 3.78 0.59
C HIS A 29 -2.79 4.95 1.58
N HIS A 30 -3.95 5.60 1.69
CA HIS A 30 -4.13 6.71 2.62
C HIS A 30 -3.87 6.30 4.07
N GLN A 31 -4.39 5.15 4.50
CA GLN A 31 -4.20 4.67 5.87
C GLN A 31 -2.75 4.30 6.15
N TRP A 32 -2.05 3.69 5.19
CA TRP A 32 -0.63 3.38 5.34
C TRP A 32 0.23 4.63 5.53
N GLY A 33 -0.01 5.69 4.74
CA GLY A 33 0.71 6.97 4.88
C GLY A 33 0.42 7.72 6.19
N ARG A 34 -0.57 7.28 6.98
CA ARG A 34 -0.88 7.82 8.31
C ARG A 34 -0.29 7.01 9.47
N ILE A 35 0.41 5.92 9.19
CA ILE A 35 1.04 5.11 10.23
C ILE A 35 2.24 5.88 10.78
N GLU A 36 2.14 6.32 12.04
CA GLU A 36 3.21 7.07 12.71
C GLU A 36 4.39 6.18 13.12
N ASN A 37 4.12 4.89 13.40
CA ASN A 37 5.15 3.92 13.77
C ASN A 37 5.89 3.43 12.51
N PRO A 38 7.18 3.76 12.34
CA PRO A 38 7.94 3.38 11.14
C PRO A 38 8.04 1.86 10.95
N ALA A 39 8.22 1.10 12.03
CA ALA A 39 8.33 -0.36 11.97
C ALA A 39 7.02 -0.99 11.45
N ARG A 40 5.87 -0.49 11.94
CA ARG A 40 4.57 -0.93 11.47
C ARG A 40 4.31 -0.54 10.01
N ALA A 41 4.78 0.64 9.59
CA ALA A 41 4.69 1.07 8.20
C ALA A 41 5.55 0.19 7.27
N CYS A 42 6.78 -0.16 7.69
CA CYS A 42 7.63 -1.09 6.93
C CYS A 42 7.06 -2.49 6.83
N GLU A 43 6.45 -3.02 7.90
CA GLU A 43 5.82 -4.33 7.87
C GLU A 43 4.69 -4.41 6.83
N LEU A 44 3.87 -3.36 6.72
CA LEU A 44 2.70 -3.33 5.84
C LEU A 44 3.01 -2.84 4.41
N GLY A 45 4.16 -2.19 4.22
CA GLY A 45 4.57 -1.59 2.95
C GLY A 45 4.62 -2.57 1.76
N PRO A 46 5.22 -3.77 1.90
CA PRO A 46 5.27 -4.75 0.82
C PRO A 46 3.88 -5.18 0.34
N ALA A 47 2.97 -5.46 1.28
CA ALA A 47 1.59 -5.84 0.94
C ALA A 47 0.83 -4.71 0.22
N LEU A 48 1.07 -3.46 0.58
CA LEU A 48 0.51 -2.31 -0.14
C LEU A 48 1.13 -2.13 -1.54
N ALA A 49 2.43 -2.39 -1.69
CA ALA A 49 3.10 -2.33 -2.99
C ALA A 49 2.53 -3.40 -3.95
N ASP A 50 2.35 -4.63 -3.46
CA ASP A 50 1.74 -5.71 -4.25
C ASP A 50 0.29 -5.38 -4.64
N LEU A 51 -0.47 -4.78 -3.71
CA LEU A 51 -1.82 -4.28 -4.02
C LEU A 51 -1.78 -3.24 -5.14
N ARG A 52 -0.83 -2.29 -5.11
CA ARG A 52 -0.72 -1.22 -6.12
C ARG A 52 -0.14 -1.68 -7.45
N LEU A 53 0.63 -2.76 -7.46
CA LEU A 53 1.03 -3.41 -8.71
C LEU A 53 -0.18 -3.99 -9.44
N ARG A 54 -1.15 -4.54 -8.69
CA ARG A 54 -2.38 -5.13 -9.24
C ARG A 54 -3.45 -4.07 -9.53
N VAL A 55 -3.50 -3.03 -8.70
CA VAL A 55 -4.47 -1.93 -8.76
C VAL A 55 -3.70 -0.61 -8.86
N PRO A 56 -3.18 -0.25 -10.05
CA PRO A 56 -2.43 0.99 -10.22
C PRO A 56 -3.32 2.21 -9.96
N GLY A 57 -4.62 2.10 -10.24
CA GLY A 57 -5.59 3.18 -10.22
C GLY A 57 -5.54 4.00 -11.51
N ARG A 58 -6.28 5.12 -11.55
CA ARG A 58 -6.41 5.96 -12.75
C ARG A 58 -5.20 6.84 -13.07
N ARG A 59 -4.29 7.01 -12.11
CA ARG A 59 -3.07 7.82 -12.26
C ARG A 59 -1.87 6.94 -11.93
N ASP A 60 -0.93 6.88 -12.85
CA ASP A 60 0.34 6.20 -12.63
C ASP A 60 1.12 6.87 -11.48
N GLY A 61 1.83 6.06 -10.70
CA GLY A 61 2.76 6.54 -9.67
C GLY A 61 2.39 6.22 -8.22
N ALA A 62 1.21 5.64 -7.96
CA ALA A 62 0.87 5.19 -6.60
C ALA A 62 1.81 4.08 -6.10
N LEU A 63 2.19 3.14 -6.97
CA LEU A 63 3.18 2.11 -6.68
C LEU A 63 4.56 2.71 -6.39
N ASP A 64 5.00 3.65 -7.23
CA ASP A 64 6.30 4.28 -7.05
C ASP A 64 6.39 5.12 -5.78
N HIS A 65 5.28 5.78 -5.40
CA HIS A 65 5.18 6.46 -4.12
C HIS A 65 5.43 5.47 -2.97
N VAL A 66 4.73 4.34 -2.95
CA VAL A 66 4.87 3.31 -1.90
C VAL A 66 6.30 2.79 -1.85
N ARG A 67 6.91 2.48 -2.99
CA ARG A 67 8.30 1.99 -3.06
C ARG A 67 9.30 3.01 -2.51
N ARG A 68 9.19 4.28 -2.88
CA ARG A 68 10.09 5.34 -2.39
C ARG A 68 9.93 5.58 -0.89
N GLU A 69 8.70 5.58 -0.39
CA GLU A 69 8.44 5.77 1.03
C GLU A 69 8.91 4.56 1.85
N LEU A 70 8.68 3.33 1.36
CA LEU A 70 9.17 2.13 2.02
C LEU A 70 10.70 2.09 2.11
N HIS A 71 11.39 2.53 1.07
CA HIS A 71 12.85 2.66 1.08
C HIS A 71 13.31 3.62 2.19
N ARG A 72 12.74 4.83 2.24
CA ARG A 72 13.05 5.84 3.28
C ARG A 72 12.77 5.33 4.71
N LEU A 73 11.63 4.66 4.91
CA LEU A 73 11.27 4.10 6.21
C LEU A 73 12.22 2.99 6.65
N THR A 74 12.72 2.19 5.71
CA THR A 74 13.67 1.10 5.98
C THR A 74 15.04 1.66 6.34
N GLU A 75 15.53 2.66 5.60
CA GLU A 75 16.79 3.34 5.94
C GLU A 75 16.72 3.96 7.33
N ARG A 76 15.65 4.70 7.63
CA ARG A 76 15.42 5.30 8.94
C ARG A 76 15.44 4.27 10.08
N GLN A 77 14.90 3.07 9.86
CA GLN A 77 14.93 2.01 10.87
C GLN A 77 16.31 1.39 11.05
N ALA A 78 17.07 1.24 9.97
CA ALA A 78 18.44 0.73 10.02
C ALA A 78 19.34 1.64 10.87
N ASP A 79 19.16 2.97 10.76
CA ASP A 79 19.88 3.95 11.57
C ASP A 79 19.50 3.93 13.05
N VAL A 80 18.23 3.67 13.39
CA VAL A 80 17.77 3.57 14.78
C VAL A 80 18.28 2.29 15.47
N THR A 81 18.54 1.24 14.70
CA THR A 81 18.96 -0.07 15.24
C THR A 81 20.49 -0.21 15.34
N ARG A 82 21.25 0.81 14.89
CA ARG A 82 22.71 0.81 14.83
C ARG A 82 23.33 1.52 16.04
#